data_AF-A0A2I1GCR7-F1
#
_entry.id   AF-A0A2I1GCR7-F1
#
_cell.length_a   1.000
_cell.length_b   1.000
_cell.length_c   1.000
_cell.angle_alpha   90.00
_cell.angle_beta   90.00
_cell.angle_gamma   90.00
#
_symmetry.space_group_name_H-M   'P 1'
#
loop_
_entity.id
_entity.type
_entity.pdbx_description
1 polymer ?
#
loop_
_entity_poly.entity_id
_entity_poly.type
_entity_poly.pdbx_seq_one_letter_code
_entity_poly.pdbx_strand_id
1 'polypeptide(L)'
;MTNNFKPIKDYVKLSDGFNGADLRNVCTEAVTPHMTQGKLSILDYVLKYLMISVVMICGSPFSYKKCIAYYTGIASNCAGVFHVYVTDCHGKVIRDKGLVNCAKQHIFDWYEAPSLYCVHLYPQLRPKDNRYKEVKDRDSCFELYGNEFSWSFHEKDSLLDCQH
;
A
#
# COMPACT_ATOMS: atom_id res chain seq x y z
N MET A 1 8.06 43.46 27.54
CA MET A 1 7.84 43.48 26.07
C MET A 1 6.86 42.37 25.75
N THR A 2 5.60 42.72 25.48
CA THR A 2 4.52 41.78 25.15
C THR A 2 4.51 41.54 23.64
N ASN A 3 4.90 40.34 23.22
CA ASN A 3 4.87 39.96 21.80
C ASN A 3 3.45 39.60 21.40
N ASN A 4 2.80 40.49 20.63
CA ASN A 4 1.55 40.24 19.93
C ASN A 4 1.78 39.25 18.78
N PHE A 5 1.62 37.96 19.03
CA PHE A 5 1.54 36.97 17.96
C PHE A 5 0.10 36.86 17.46
N LYS A 6 -0.12 37.29 16.21
CA LYS A 6 -1.39 37.11 15.50
C LYS A 6 -1.48 35.64 15.05
N PRO A 7 -2.58 34.91 15.30
CA PRO A 7 -2.70 33.50 14.92
C PRO A 7 -2.65 33.29 13.39
N ILE A 8 -1.93 32.23 12.97
CA ILE A 8 -1.66 31.82 11.57
C ILE A 8 -2.91 31.60 10.71
N LYS A 9 -4.09 31.50 11.33
CA LYS A 9 -5.39 31.34 10.66
C LYS A 9 -5.67 32.44 9.62
N ASP A 10 -5.04 33.60 9.76
CA ASP A 10 -5.18 34.72 8.84
C ASP A 10 -4.36 34.57 7.54
N TYR A 11 -3.37 33.67 7.49
CA TYR A 11 -2.44 33.56 6.36
C TYR A 11 -2.73 32.39 5.40
N VAL A 12 -3.45 31.36 5.85
CA VAL A 12 -3.68 30.17 5.04
C VAL A 12 -5.18 29.87 4.98
N LYS A 13 -5.82 30.39 3.93
CA LYS A 13 -7.08 29.80 3.45
C LYS A 13 -6.74 28.48 2.79
N LEU A 14 -6.68 27.40 3.56
CA LEU A 14 -6.76 26.05 3.00
C LEU A 14 -8.16 25.94 2.39
N SER A 15 -8.25 25.90 1.07
CA SER A 15 -9.53 25.76 0.37
C SER A 15 -10.17 24.43 0.75
N ASP A 16 -11.45 24.47 1.13
CA ASP A 16 -12.29 23.29 1.30
C ASP A 16 -12.29 22.48 0.00
N GLY A 17 -11.55 21.38 -0.05
CA GLY A 17 -11.38 20.58 -1.27
C GLY A 17 -10.10 19.76 -1.39
N PHE A 18 -9.11 19.93 -0.50
CA PHE A 18 -7.89 19.11 -0.48
C PHE A 18 -8.22 17.62 -0.30
N ASN A 19 -7.81 16.77 -1.25
CA ASN A 19 -8.01 15.33 -1.18
C ASN A 19 -6.68 14.56 -1.22
N GLY A 20 -6.72 13.26 -0.90
CA GLY A 20 -5.51 12.44 -0.76
C GLY A 20 -4.70 12.21 -2.06
N ALA A 21 -5.18 12.66 -3.22
CA ALA A 21 -4.37 12.71 -4.44
C ALA A 21 -3.38 13.88 -4.44
N ASP A 22 -3.74 15.01 -3.82
CA ASP A 22 -2.89 16.21 -3.74
C ASP A 22 -1.65 15.96 -2.86
N LEU A 23 -1.78 15.09 -1.85
CA LEU A 23 -0.67 14.65 -0.99
C LEU A 23 0.37 13.80 -1.75
N ARG A 24 -0.04 13.05 -2.79
CA ARG A 24 0.89 12.24 -3.58
C ARG A 24 1.82 13.10 -4.43
N ASN A 25 1.30 14.17 -5.05
CA ASN A 25 2.12 15.07 -5.87
C ASN A 25 3.18 15.80 -5.03
N VAL A 26 2.82 16.22 -3.81
CA VAL A 26 3.77 16.87 -2.89
C VAL A 26 4.91 15.94 -2.46
N CYS A 27 4.65 14.65 -2.26
CA CYS A 27 5.69 13.69 -1.88
C CYS A 27 6.56 13.22 -3.08
N THR A 28 6.03 13.20 -4.30
CA THR A 28 6.79 12.77 -5.49
C THR A 28 7.69 13.87 -6.06
N GLU A 29 7.27 15.14 -5.99
CA GLU A 29 8.08 16.28 -6.49
C GLU A 29 9.29 16.62 -5.62
N ALA A 30 9.40 16.05 -4.40
CA ALA A 30 10.51 16.30 -3.49
C ALA A 30 11.76 15.45 -3.74
N VAL A 31 11.75 14.51 -4.70
CA VAL A 31 12.79 13.45 -4.85
C VAL A 31 13.53 13.48 -6.21
N THR A 32 13.83 14.65 -6.79
CA THR A 32 14.83 14.74 -7.87
C THR A 32 15.87 15.81 -7.59
N PRO A 33 17.08 15.44 -7.11
CA PRO A 33 18.19 16.37 -7.00
C PRO A 33 19.03 16.28 -8.28
N HIS A 34 18.97 17.28 -9.16
CA HIS A 34 20.04 17.52 -10.12
C HIS A 34 20.92 18.66 -9.63
N MET A 35 22.14 18.30 -9.23
CA MET A 35 23.27 19.19 -8.99
C MET A 35 23.49 20.11 -10.20
N THR A 36 23.57 21.42 -9.96
CA THR A 36 24.57 22.27 -10.61
C THR A 36 24.85 23.52 -9.75
N GLN A 37 26.11 23.57 -9.31
CA GLN A 37 26.92 24.65 -8.74
C GLN A 37 26.29 26.03 -8.47
N GLY A 38 26.48 26.48 -7.22
CA GLY A 38 26.87 27.87 -6.95
C GLY A 38 25.74 28.86 -6.68
N LYS A 39 25.01 28.69 -5.58
CA LYS A 39 24.40 29.77 -4.77
C LYS A 39 23.72 29.14 -3.55
N LEU A 40 24.15 29.51 -2.35
CA LEU A 40 23.37 29.31 -1.12
C LEU A 40 22.15 30.23 -1.21
N SER A 41 21.10 29.78 -1.89
CA SER A 41 19.86 30.53 -2.08
C SER A 41 18.67 29.66 -1.77
N ILE A 42 17.91 30.02 -0.72
CA ILE A 42 16.51 29.65 -0.48
C ILE A 42 16.24 28.16 -0.19
N LEU A 43 16.98 27.23 -0.79
CA LEU A 43 16.86 25.78 -0.64
C LEU A 43 17.14 25.30 0.79
N ASP A 44 18.15 25.84 1.49
CA ASP A 44 18.40 25.48 2.89
C ASP A 44 17.29 25.94 3.84
N TYR A 45 16.62 27.04 3.49
CA TYR A 45 15.49 27.57 4.26
C TYR A 45 14.21 26.77 4.00
N VAL A 46 13.98 26.38 2.74
CA VAL A 46 12.87 25.51 2.34
C VAL A 46 13.08 24.10 2.88
N LEU A 47 14.29 23.52 2.87
CA LEU A 47 14.57 22.21 3.47
C LEU A 47 14.33 22.21 4.99
N LYS A 48 14.73 23.25 5.71
CA LYS A 48 14.40 23.38 7.15
C LYS A 48 12.89 23.53 7.38
N TYR A 49 12.18 24.30 6.56
CA TYR A 49 10.73 24.47 6.69
C TYR A 49 9.93 23.23 6.24
N LEU A 50 10.38 22.50 5.23
CA LEU A 50 9.77 21.25 4.78
C LEU A 50 9.97 20.15 5.84
N MET A 51 11.16 20.06 6.43
CA MET A 51 11.43 19.17 7.56
C MET A 51 10.57 19.50 8.78
N ILE A 52 10.35 20.78 9.10
CA ILE A 52 9.49 21.21 10.21
C ILE A 52 8.01 20.98 9.87
N SER A 53 7.60 21.11 8.61
CA SER A 53 6.23 20.85 8.16
C SER A 53 5.89 19.35 8.20
N VAL A 54 6.85 18.48 7.84
CA VAL A 54 6.70 17.03 7.97
C VAL A 54 6.61 16.61 9.44
N VAL A 55 7.30 17.30 10.36
CA VAL A 55 7.20 17.04 11.80
C VAL A 55 5.90 17.59 12.41
N MET A 56 5.35 18.70 11.91
CA MET A 56 4.15 19.35 12.48
C MET A 56 2.81 18.97 11.82
N ILE A 57 2.77 18.04 10.87
CA ILE A 57 1.50 17.42 10.41
C ILE A 57 1.11 16.24 11.34
N CYS A 58 2.04 15.72 12.15
CA CYS A 58 1.76 14.66 13.14
C CYS A 58 1.16 15.17 14.47
N GLY A 59 0.99 16.49 14.65
CA GLY A 59 0.63 17.11 15.93
C GLY A 59 -0.82 17.59 16.06
N SER A 60 -1.71 17.26 15.12
CA SER A 60 -3.12 17.69 15.19
C SER A 60 -4.04 16.51 15.58
N PRO A 61 -5.09 16.71 16.40
CA PRO A 61 -6.05 15.66 16.76
C PRO A 61 -7.02 15.31 15.61
N PHE A 62 -6.73 15.76 14.38
CA PHE A 62 -7.41 15.29 13.19
C PHE A 62 -6.98 13.87 12.94
N SER A 63 -7.79 12.93 13.47
CA SER A 63 -7.84 11.50 13.18
C SER A 63 -6.77 11.06 12.18
N TYR A 64 -5.56 10.87 12.68
CA TYR A 64 -4.56 10.10 11.98
C TYR A 64 -5.17 8.70 11.91
N LYS A 65 -5.89 8.40 10.83
CA LYS A 65 -6.06 7.01 10.44
C LYS A 65 -4.64 6.53 10.22
N LYS A 66 -4.08 5.91 11.26
CA LYS A 66 -2.83 5.19 11.21
C LYS A 66 -2.95 4.36 9.95
N CYS A 67 -2.16 4.68 8.92
CA CYS A 67 -2.11 3.89 7.70
C CYS A 67 -1.44 2.59 8.09
N ILE A 68 -2.21 1.71 8.73
CA ILE A 68 -1.76 0.37 9.04
C ILE A 68 -1.80 -0.36 7.70
N ALA A 69 -0.61 -0.63 7.21
CA ALA A 69 -0.37 -1.40 6.02
C ALA A 69 0.15 -2.76 6.49
N TYR A 70 -0.49 -3.82 6.02
CA TYR A 70 -0.09 -5.20 6.27
C TYR A 70 0.54 -5.79 5.01
N TYR A 71 1.29 -6.86 5.21
CA TYR A 71 1.83 -7.69 4.16
C TYR A 71 0.86 -8.82 3.78
N THR A 72 0.67 -9.04 2.48
CA THR A 72 0.02 -10.22 1.92
C THR A 72 0.91 -10.81 0.85
N GLY A 73 1.24 -12.09 0.98
CA GLY A 73 2.00 -12.81 -0.04
C GLY A 73 1.33 -14.12 -0.45
N ILE A 74 1.63 -14.58 -1.66
CA ILE A 74 1.28 -15.91 -2.15
C ILE A 74 2.50 -16.57 -2.75
N ALA A 75 2.96 -17.61 -2.06
CA ALA A 75 3.94 -18.57 -2.56
C ALA A 75 3.24 -19.67 -3.36
N SER A 76 3.96 -20.25 -4.31
CA SER A 76 3.44 -21.27 -5.21
C SER A 76 4.33 -22.49 -5.28
N ASN A 77 3.68 -23.63 -5.09
CA ASN A 77 4.21 -24.97 -5.33
C ASN A 77 3.19 -25.74 -6.18
N CYS A 78 2.88 -25.19 -7.35
CA CYS A 78 1.81 -25.70 -8.21
C CYS A 78 2.12 -25.53 -9.70
N ALA A 79 1.31 -26.16 -10.55
CA ALA A 79 1.44 -26.10 -12.00
C ALA A 79 0.20 -25.47 -12.66
N GLY A 80 0.45 -24.67 -13.70
CA GLY A 80 -0.59 -24.05 -14.52
C GLY A 80 -0.78 -22.56 -14.24
N VAL A 81 -1.90 -22.01 -14.71
CA VAL A 81 -2.19 -20.57 -14.67
C VAL A 81 -3.38 -20.27 -13.77
N PHE A 82 -3.23 -19.30 -12.88
CA PHE A 82 -4.25 -18.91 -11.90
C PHE A 82 -4.51 -17.42 -11.99
N HIS A 83 -5.77 -16.98 -11.85
CA HIS A 83 -6.08 -15.58 -11.64
C HIS A 83 -6.01 -15.28 -10.15
N VAL A 84 -5.24 -14.26 -9.77
CA VAL A 84 -5.16 -13.77 -8.40
C VAL A 84 -5.69 -12.33 -8.34
N TYR A 85 -6.61 -12.08 -7.43
CA TYR A 85 -7.11 -10.73 -7.16
C TYR A 85 -7.57 -10.61 -5.70
N VAL A 86 -7.73 -9.38 -5.23
CA VAL A 86 -8.09 -9.06 -3.86
C VAL A 86 -9.30 -8.14 -3.85
N THR A 87 -10.26 -8.44 -2.98
CA THR A 87 -11.45 -7.62 -2.74
C THR A 87 -11.48 -7.07 -1.33
N ASP A 88 -12.37 -6.11 -1.09
CA ASP A 88 -12.73 -5.60 0.24
C ASP A 88 -13.65 -6.56 1.03
N CYS A 89 -13.70 -7.85 0.66
CA CYS A 89 -14.65 -8.86 1.14
C CYS A 89 -16.13 -8.58 0.84
N HIS A 90 -16.48 -7.42 0.27
CA HIS A 90 -17.84 -7.05 -0.13
C HIS A 90 -18.01 -7.05 -1.66
N GLY A 91 -17.02 -7.61 -2.38
CA GLY A 91 -17.05 -7.79 -3.82
C GLY A 91 -16.41 -6.66 -4.63
N LYS A 92 -15.95 -5.56 -3.99
CA LYS A 92 -15.19 -4.53 -4.70
C LYS A 92 -13.74 -4.97 -4.83
N VAL A 93 -13.26 -5.07 -6.07
CA VAL A 93 -11.85 -5.34 -6.34
C VAL A 93 -11.01 -4.13 -5.93
N ILE A 94 -10.03 -4.36 -5.06
CA ILE A 94 -9.09 -3.34 -4.58
C ILE A 94 -7.69 -3.54 -5.15
N ARG A 95 -7.37 -4.75 -5.59
CA ARG A 95 -6.13 -5.07 -6.30
C ARG A 95 -6.36 -6.26 -7.21
N ASP A 96 -5.88 -6.18 -8.44
CA ASP A 96 -5.97 -7.29 -9.40
C ASP A 96 -4.58 -7.57 -9.97
N LYS A 97 -4.09 -8.79 -9.77
CA LYS A 97 -2.80 -9.23 -10.30
C LYS A 97 -2.96 -9.83 -11.71
N GLY A 98 -4.15 -10.28 -12.06
CA GLY A 98 -4.41 -10.99 -13.31
C GLY A 98 -3.95 -12.44 -13.28
N LEU A 99 -3.85 -13.02 -14.48
CA LEU A 99 -3.38 -14.39 -14.67
C LEU A 99 -1.88 -14.49 -14.40
N VAL A 100 -1.51 -15.41 -13.50
CA VAL A 100 -0.14 -15.69 -13.09
C VAL A 100 0.19 -17.15 -13.31
N ASN A 101 1.40 -17.41 -13.81
CA ASN A 101 1.91 -18.77 -13.97
C ASN A 101 2.49 -19.26 -12.63
N CYS A 102 1.97 -20.36 -12.13
CA CYS A 102 2.33 -20.95 -10.85
C CYS A 102 3.70 -21.64 -10.84
N ALA A 103 4.36 -21.78 -12.00
CA ALA A 103 5.73 -22.29 -12.08
C ALA A 103 6.76 -21.34 -11.43
N LYS A 104 6.38 -20.10 -11.11
CA LYS A 104 7.19 -19.18 -10.30
C LYS A 104 7.00 -19.52 -8.82
N GLN A 105 8.01 -19.34 -7.98
CA GLN A 105 7.88 -19.60 -6.53
C GLN A 105 7.04 -18.54 -5.81
N HIS A 106 7.01 -17.30 -6.32
CA HIS A 106 6.27 -16.18 -5.75
C HIS A 106 5.43 -15.55 -6.83
N ILE A 107 4.12 -15.49 -6.63
CA ILE A 107 3.16 -15.04 -7.65
C ILE A 107 2.46 -13.74 -7.26
N PHE A 108 2.45 -13.38 -5.97
CA PHE A 108 1.80 -12.17 -5.50
C PHE A 108 2.40 -11.66 -4.19
N ASP A 109 2.75 -10.37 -4.15
CA ASP A 109 3.22 -9.67 -2.96
C ASP A 109 2.54 -8.30 -2.87
N TRP A 110 2.14 -7.93 -1.66
CA TRP A 110 1.44 -6.67 -1.39
C TRP A 110 1.75 -6.16 0.02
N TYR A 111 2.53 -5.07 0.09
CA TYR A 111 2.96 -4.43 1.35
C TYR A 111 2.00 -3.36 1.87
N GLU A 112 0.88 -3.14 1.19
CA GLU A 112 -0.06 -2.04 1.47
C GLU A 112 -1.48 -2.59 1.73
N ALA A 113 -1.57 -3.81 2.28
CA ALA A 113 -2.87 -4.44 2.52
C ALA A 113 -3.62 -3.71 3.65
N PRO A 114 -4.94 -3.48 3.50
CA PRO A 114 -5.76 -2.85 4.53
C PRO A 114 -6.02 -3.82 5.70
N SER A 115 -6.72 -3.34 6.72
CA SER A 115 -7.10 -4.15 7.88
C SER A 115 -8.07 -5.29 7.58
N LEU A 116 -8.86 -5.23 6.51
CA LEU A 116 -9.80 -6.29 6.12
C LEU A 116 -9.80 -6.42 4.60
N TYR A 117 -9.53 -7.63 4.11
CA TYR A 117 -9.54 -7.95 2.69
C TYR A 117 -9.72 -9.45 2.46
N CYS A 118 -10.13 -9.80 1.24
CA CYS A 118 -10.34 -11.18 0.82
C CYS A 118 -9.46 -11.46 -0.40
N VAL A 119 -8.56 -12.43 -0.28
CA VAL A 119 -7.69 -12.88 -1.37
C VAL A 119 -8.43 -13.96 -2.14
N HIS A 120 -8.63 -13.77 -3.44
CA HIS A 120 -9.32 -14.67 -4.34
C HIS A 120 -8.37 -15.32 -5.33
N LEU A 121 -8.58 -16.61 -5.58
CA LEU A 121 -7.85 -17.38 -6.57
C LEU A 121 -8.78 -18.32 -7.33
N TYR A 122 -8.52 -18.47 -8.62
CA TYR A 122 -9.12 -19.53 -9.42
C TYR A 122 -8.21 -19.94 -10.58
N PRO A 123 -8.28 -21.20 -11.05
CA PRO A 123 -7.51 -21.67 -12.20
C PRO A 123 -8.10 -21.15 -13.52
N GLN A 124 -7.25 -20.83 -14.50
CA GLN A 124 -7.68 -20.32 -15.81
C GLN A 124 -8.67 -21.26 -16.50
N LEU A 125 -8.44 -22.57 -16.42
CA LEU A 125 -9.30 -23.58 -17.03
C LEU A 125 -10.64 -23.79 -16.30
N ARG A 126 -10.78 -23.37 -15.03
CA ARG A 126 -12.02 -23.50 -14.25
C ARG A 126 -12.36 -22.25 -13.42
N PRO A 127 -12.75 -21.12 -14.04
CA PRO A 127 -13.03 -19.87 -13.33
C PRO A 127 -14.16 -19.96 -12.29
N LYS A 128 -15.09 -20.90 -12.46
CA LYS A 128 -16.19 -21.14 -11.52
C LYS A 128 -15.73 -21.70 -10.17
N ASP A 129 -14.52 -22.25 -10.09
CA ASP A 129 -13.97 -22.85 -8.87
C ASP A 129 -13.29 -21.79 -7.97
N ASN A 130 -13.72 -20.53 -8.01
CA ASN A 130 -13.13 -19.45 -7.23
C ASN A 130 -13.18 -19.72 -5.71
N ARG A 131 -12.04 -19.59 -5.05
CA ARG A 131 -11.90 -19.73 -3.60
C ARG A 131 -11.28 -18.48 -3.03
N TYR A 132 -11.62 -18.19 -1.77
CA TYR A 132 -11.09 -17.02 -1.09
C TYR A 132 -10.77 -17.27 0.38
N LYS A 133 -9.92 -16.41 0.91
CA LYS A 133 -9.58 -16.33 2.33
C LYS A 133 -9.67 -14.88 2.79
N GLU A 134 -10.40 -14.67 3.89
CA GLU A 134 -10.46 -13.40 4.59
C GLU A 134 -9.22 -13.24 5.47
N VAL A 135 -8.65 -12.04 5.48
CA VAL A 135 -7.57 -11.65 6.38
C VAL A 135 -7.98 -10.39 7.11
N LYS A 136 -7.71 -10.37 8.41
CA LYS A 136 -8.07 -9.28 9.30
C LYS A 136 -6.95 -8.89 10.24
N ASP A 137 -6.58 -7.61 10.22
CA ASP A 137 -5.67 -6.94 11.14
C ASP A 137 -4.29 -7.62 11.32
N ARG A 138 -3.79 -8.29 10.27
CA ARG A 138 -2.52 -9.03 10.30
C ARG A 138 -1.87 -9.19 8.94
N ASP A 139 -0.57 -9.46 8.96
CA ASP A 139 0.16 -9.97 7.81
C ASP A 139 -0.30 -11.40 7.49
N SER A 140 -0.25 -11.78 6.21
CA SER A 140 -0.59 -13.13 5.77
C SER A 140 0.34 -13.63 4.67
N CYS A 141 0.59 -14.94 4.71
CA CYS A 141 1.26 -15.67 3.66
C CYS A 141 0.40 -16.87 3.30
N PHE A 142 0.18 -17.09 2.02
CA PHE A 142 -0.57 -18.23 1.53
C PHE A 142 0.27 -19.09 0.60
N GLU A 143 -0.01 -20.38 0.58
CA GLU A 143 0.61 -21.31 -0.34
C GLU A 143 -0.43 -21.96 -1.24
N LEU A 144 -0.15 -21.89 -2.53
CA LEU A 144 -0.93 -22.50 -3.59
C LEU A 144 -0.27 -23.82 -4.03
N TYR A 145 -1.05 -24.91 -4.00
CA TYR A 145 -0.61 -26.26 -4.34
C TYR A 145 -1.44 -26.90 -5.45
N GLY A 146 -0.82 -27.88 -6.12
CA GLY A 146 -1.50 -28.77 -7.06
C GLY A 146 -1.46 -28.26 -8.50
N ASN A 147 -2.59 -28.29 -9.19
CA ASN A 147 -2.73 -27.82 -10.57
C ASN A 147 -4.13 -27.31 -10.88
N GLU A 148 -4.36 -26.82 -12.10
CA GLU A 148 -5.65 -26.23 -12.52
C GLU A 148 -6.89 -27.15 -12.40
N PHE A 149 -6.70 -28.46 -12.20
CA PHE A 149 -7.79 -29.42 -12.01
C PHE A 149 -7.98 -29.86 -10.57
N SER A 150 -6.88 -29.91 -9.80
CA SER A 150 -6.86 -30.32 -8.40
C SER A 150 -5.88 -29.43 -7.65
N TRP A 151 -6.41 -28.40 -7.00
CA TRP A 151 -5.63 -27.42 -6.27
C TRP A 151 -6.15 -27.19 -4.87
N SER A 152 -5.27 -26.70 -4.01
CA SER A 152 -5.59 -26.22 -2.66
C SER A 152 -4.83 -24.93 -2.38
N PHE A 153 -5.40 -24.12 -1.49
CA PHE A 153 -4.86 -22.83 -1.11
C PHE A 153 -5.10 -22.66 0.38
N HIS A 154 -4.01 -22.54 1.14
CA HIS A 154 -4.05 -22.44 2.58
C HIS A 154 -3.06 -21.39 3.08
N GLU A 155 -3.34 -20.89 4.28
CA GLU A 155 -2.49 -19.94 4.96
C GLU A 155 -1.30 -20.67 5.60
N LYS A 156 -0.13 -20.02 5.59
CA LYS A 156 1.07 -20.44 6.31
C LYS A 156 1.28 -19.59 7.54
N ASP A 157 1.86 -20.21 8.57
CA ASP A 157 2.28 -19.52 9.79
C ASP A 157 3.56 -18.68 9.58
N SER A 158 4.41 -19.04 8.61
CA SER A 158 5.66 -18.34 8.30
C SER A 158 5.49 -17.37 7.14
N LEU A 159 5.80 -16.09 7.36
CA LEU A 159 5.82 -15.07 6.31
C LEU A 159 7.05 -15.18 5.39
N LEU A 160 8.14 -15.80 5.86
CA LEU A 160 9.42 -15.89 5.14
C LEU A 160 9.27 -16.65 3.81
N ASP A 161 8.33 -17.57 3.72
CA ASP A 161 8.09 -18.36 2.52
C ASP A 161 7.45 -17.53 1.40
N CYS A 162 6.85 -16.38 1.73
CA CYS A 162 6.25 -15.48 0.78
C CYS A 162 7.09 -14.22 0.53
N GLN A 163 7.94 -13.77 1.46
CA GLN A 163 8.63 -12.48 1.36
C GLN A 163 9.91 -12.57 0.52
N HIS A 164 9.90 -11.94 -0.67
CA HIS A 164 11.06 -11.87 -1.58
C HIS A 164 11.28 -10.49 -2.19
#